data_AF-A0A8J2RH08-F1
#
_entry.id   AF-A0A8J2RH08-F1
#
_cell.length_a   1.000
_cell.length_b   1.000
_cell.length_c   1.000
_cell.angle_alpha   90.00
_cell.angle_beta   90.00
_cell.angle_gamma   90.00
#
_symmetry.space_group_name_H-M   'P 1'
#
loop_
_entity.id
_entity.type
_entity.pdbx_description
1 polymer ?
#
loop_
_entity_poly.entity_id
_entity_poly.type
_entity_poly.pdbx_seq_one_letter_code
_entity_poly.pdbx_strand_id
1 'polypeptide(L)'
;MVVLQSTEINMAHTVAQRRCDDRVPLLSHDDRFREPPLRHLWLGIQRSSWFLIVFLAFFITYLSLGALVFGSMEQPIERQYRLEIRNRIEKFLFQYPFIPEQELDALLMDVVQATNRGVAVTRNVSSEPNWSFGQSFFFAGTVVTTIVDRSRTLSLMRKNILASCSIDLSPMRLRP
;
A
#
# COMPACT_ATOMS: atom_id res chain seq x y z
N MET A 1 -57.21 15.48 79.91
CA MET A 1 -58.55 15.41 79.29
C MET A 1 -58.86 16.81 78.74
N VAL A 2 -59.08 16.88 77.41
CA VAL A 2 -59.49 18.05 76.59
C VAL A 2 -58.44 19.13 76.29
N VAL A 3 -57.49 18.87 75.37
CA VAL A 3 -56.96 19.89 74.42
C VAL A 3 -56.48 19.20 73.13
N LEU A 4 -57.33 18.48 72.40
CA LEU A 4 -56.97 17.99 71.04
C LEU A 4 -58.22 17.76 70.19
N GLN A 5 -58.96 18.83 69.86
CA GLN A 5 -60.07 18.68 68.89
C GLN A 5 -60.38 19.91 68.03
N SER A 6 -59.50 20.90 67.95
CA SER A 6 -59.80 22.16 67.22
C SER A 6 -58.84 22.52 66.07
N THR A 7 -57.90 21.64 65.69
CA THR A 7 -56.94 21.93 64.61
C THR A 7 -57.22 21.21 63.29
N GLU A 8 -58.11 20.21 63.26
CA GLU A 8 -58.39 19.41 62.06
C GLU A 8 -59.39 20.07 61.09
N ILE A 9 -60.25 20.98 61.56
CA ILE A 9 -61.31 21.56 60.71
C ILE A 9 -60.76 22.67 59.80
N ASN A 10 -59.70 23.38 60.21
CA ASN A 10 -59.12 24.47 59.40
C ASN A 10 -58.12 23.99 58.34
N MET A 11 -57.67 22.72 58.41
CA MET A 11 -56.71 22.16 57.45
C MET A 11 -57.39 21.45 56.27
N ALA A 12 -58.63 20.99 56.44
CA ALA A 12 -59.40 20.35 55.36
C ALA A 12 -59.86 21.34 54.29
N HIS A 13 -60.12 22.61 54.65
CA HIS A 13 -60.52 23.64 53.69
C HIS A 13 -59.35 24.25 52.89
N THR A 14 -58.09 24.07 53.31
CA THR A 14 -56.92 24.64 52.62
C THR A 14 -56.23 23.69 51.65
N VAL A 15 -56.52 22.38 51.70
CA VAL A 15 -55.89 21.39 50.80
C VAL A 15 -56.75 21.10 49.56
N ALA A 16 -58.06 21.32 49.61
CA ALA A 16 -58.97 21.06 48.49
C ALA A 16 -58.88 22.08 47.33
N GLN A 17 -58.27 23.25 47.55
CA GLN A 17 -58.19 24.31 46.53
C GLN A 17 -56.95 24.22 45.63
N ARG A 18 -56.09 23.20 45.84
CA ARG A 18 -54.81 23.08 45.12
C ARG A 18 -54.86 22.20 43.85
N ARG A 19 -56.05 21.94 43.27
CA ARG A 19 -56.21 21.03 42.11
C ARG A 19 -56.77 21.62 40.81
N CYS A 20 -57.08 22.91 40.69
CA CYS A 20 -57.42 23.47 39.36
C CYS A 20 -56.74 24.81 39.13
N ASP A 21 -55.43 24.79 38.95
CA ASP A 21 -54.73 25.83 38.18
C ASP A 21 -53.89 25.14 37.11
N ASP A 22 -54.59 24.54 36.14
CA ASP A 22 -54.03 24.13 34.84
C ASP A 22 -53.75 25.36 33.98
N ARG A 23 -52.96 26.31 34.51
CA ARG A 23 -52.26 27.31 33.71
C ARG A 23 -50.90 26.73 33.36
N VAL A 24 -50.87 25.82 32.39
CA VAL A 24 -49.68 25.66 31.56
C VAL A 24 -49.39 27.06 31.00
N PRO A 25 -48.23 27.68 31.27
CA PRO A 25 -47.85 28.88 30.56
C PRO A 25 -47.79 28.49 29.09
N LEU A 26 -48.73 28.98 28.28
CA LEU A 26 -48.58 29.02 26.84
C LEU A 26 -47.39 29.95 26.59
N LEU A 27 -46.19 29.38 26.65
CA LEU A 27 -44.99 30.03 26.15
C LEU A 27 -45.25 30.24 24.67
N SER A 28 -45.50 31.52 24.37
CA SER A 28 -45.72 32.02 23.03
C SER A 28 -44.70 31.42 22.09
N HIS A 29 -45.24 30.92 20.98
CA HIS A 29 -44.53 30.66 19.74
C HIS A 29 -43.97 32.01 19.25
N ASP A 30 -42.92 32.51 19.89
CA ASP A 30 -42.10 33.58 19.34
C ASP A 30 -41.18 32.89 18.33
N ASP A 31 -41.65 32.83 17.09
CA ASP A 31 -40.85 32.53 15.90
C ASP A 31 -39.83 33.64 15.67
N ARG A 32 -38.93 33.78 16.63
CA ARG A 32 -37.61 34.34 16.38
C ARG A 32 -36.74 33.17 16.00
N PHE A 33 -37.00 32.68 14.78
CA PHE A 33 -36.02 31.97 13.97
C PHE A 33 -34.83 32.91 13.79
N ARG A 34 -34.02 33.01 14.84
CA ARG A 34 -32.74 33.68 14.81
C ARG A 34 -31.86 32.71 14.04
N GLU A 35 -31.88 32.88 12.72
CA GLU A 35 -30.87 32.39 11.79
C GLU A 35 -29.51 32.39 12.54
N PRO A 36 -28.86 31.24 12.75
CA PRO A 36 -27.50 31.28 13.25
C PRO A 36 -26.71 32.12 12.25
N PRO A 37 -25.84 33.04 12.69
CA PRO A 37 -24.97 33.73 11.76
C PRO A 37 -24.08 32.68 11.07
N LEU A 38 -24.49 32.24 9.87
CA LEU A 38 -23.73 31.44 8.90
C LEU A 38 -22.57 32.26 8.34
N ARG A 39 -21.74 32.82 9.23
CA ARG A 39 -20.63 33.71 8.89
C ARG A 39 -19.30 33.28 9.51
N HIS A 40 -19.18 32.01 9.89
CA HIS A 40 -17.88 31.44 10.23
C HIS A 40 -17.66 30.00 9.72
N LEU A 41 -18.40 29.57 8.70
CA LEU A 41 -18.08 28.30 8.02
C LEU A 41 -17.14 28.52 6.83
N TRP A 42 -16.09 29.36 6.94
CA TRP A 42 -15.12 29.54 5.85
C TRP A 42 -13.69 29.95 6.25
N LEU A 43 -13.32 29.91 7.53
CA LEU A 43 -11.92 30.10 7.96
C LEU A 43 -11.51 29.10 9.04
N GLY A 44 -12.04 27.89 8.94
CA GLY A 44 -11.54 26.71 9.66
C GLY A 44 -10.29 26.11 9.01
N ILE A 45 -9.44 26.90 8.37
CA ILE A 45 -8.06 26.47 8.09
C ILE A 45 -7.31 26.58 9.44
N GLN A 46 -7.68 25.70 10.37
CA GLN A 46 -7.01 25.64 11.66
C GLN A 46 -5.52 25.43 11.40
N ARG A 47 -4.68 26.16 12.11
CA ARG A 47 -3.20 26.13 12.12
C ARG A 47 -2.55 24.75 11.83
N SER A 48 -3.24 23.65 12.13
CA SER A 48 -2.97 22.26 11.72
C SER A 48 -2.83 22.01 10.21
N SER A 49 -3.69 22.58 9.36
CA SER A 49 -3.66 22.39 7.90
C SER A 49 -2.39 22.96 7.26
N TRP A 50 -1.85 24.05 7.80
CA TRP A 50 -0.59 24.62 7.34
C TRP A 50 0.59 23.66 7.59
N PHE A 51 0.65 23.06 8.79
CA PHE A 51 1.69 22.06 9.10
C PHE A 51 1.59 20.83 8.20
N LEU A 52 0.38 20.38 7.86
CA LEU A 52 0.19 19.27 6.92
C LEU A 52 0.67 19.60 5.51
N ILE A 53 0.41 20.81 5.02
CA ILE A 53 0.90 21.26 3.71
C ILE A 53 2.43 21.32 3.69
N VAL A 54 3.05 21.89 4.74
CA VAL A 54 4.51 21.95 4.85
C VAL A 54 5.12 20.55 4.94
N PHE A 55 4.52 19.66 5.74
CA PHE A 55 4.95 18.26 5.84
C PHE A 55 4.86 17.54 4.50
N LEU A 56 3.75 17.71 3.77
CA LEU A 56 3.56 17.11 2.46
C LEU A 56 4.58 17.65 1.44
N ALA A 57 4.85 18.96 1.46
CA ALA A 57 5.86 19.56 0.60
C ALA A 57 7.27 19.01 0.89
N PHE A 58 7.64 18.87 2.18
CA PHE A 58 8.90 18.25 2.57
C PHE A 58 8.96 16.77 2.13
N PHE A 59 7.88 16.02 2.31
CA PHE A 59 7.80 14.61 1.90
C PHE A 59 7.95 14.44 0.39
N ILE A 60 7.27 15.27 -0.42
CA ILE A 60 7.42 15.25 -1.89
C ILE A 60 8.87 15.60 -2.27
N THR A 61 9.46 16.60 -1.61
CA THR A 61 10.87 16.99 -1.87
C THR A 61 11.82 15.83 -1.53
N TYR A 62 11.59 15.16 -0.41
CA TYR A 62 12.35 13.99 0.02
C TYR A 62 12.25 12.84 -0.99
N LEU A 63 11.04 12.50 -1.45
CA LEU A 63 10.84 11.47 -2.47
C LEU A 63 11.49 11.87 -3.81
N SER A 64 11.39 13.14 -4.19
CA SER A 64 11.99 13.65 -5.43
C SER A 64 13.51 13.56 -5.38
N LEU A 65 14.13 13.91 -4.24
CA LEU A 65 15.57 13.77 -4.03
C LEU A 65 15.99 12.30 -4.11
N GLY A 66 15.24 11.40 -3.45
CA GLY A 66 15.46 9.96 -3.55
C GLY A 66 15.38 9.47 -5.00
N ALA A 67 14.36 9.89 -5.76
CA ALA A 67 14.19 9.53 -7.17
C ALA A 67 15.35 10.03 -8.05
N LEU A 68 15.86 11.24 -7.81
CA LEU A 68 17.01 11.77 -8.53
C LEU A 68 18.29 10.98 -8.23
N VAL A 69 18.54 10.67 -6.96
CA VAL A 69 19.71 9.89 -6.55
C VAL A 69 19.65 8.49 -7.15
N PHE A 70 18.55 7.76 -6.95
CA PHE A 70 18.38 6.42 -7.53
C PHE A 70 18.41 6.44 -9.06
N GLY A 71 17.74 7.41 -9.69
CA GLY A 71 17.78 7.57 -11.13
C GLY A 71 19.21 7.78 -11.66
N SER A 72 20.01 8.61 -10.99
CA SER A 72 21.40 8.86 -11.41
C SER A 72 22.31 7.64 -11.24
N MET A 73 22.07 6.81 -10.22
CA MET A 73 22.87 5.63 -9.90
C MET A 73 22.47 4.42 -10.74
N GLU A 74 21.17 4.18 -10.91
CA GLU A 74 20.65 2.96 -11.55
C GLU A 74 20.60 3.07 -13.08
N GLN A 75 20.34 4.26 -13.64
CA GLN A 75 20.31 4.44 -15.10
C GLN A 75 21.59 3.99 -15.84
N PRO A 76 22.82 4.33 -15.41
CA PRO A 76 24.01 3.87 -16.12
C PRO A 76 24.16 2.35 -16.08
N ILE A 77 23.81 1.72 -14.95
CA ILE A 77 23.85 0.27 -14.77
C ILE A 77 22.83 -0.41 -15.69
N GLU A 78 21.59 0.11 -15.72
CA GLU A 78 20.54 -0.39 -16.61
C GLU A 78 20.95 -0.29 -18.08
N ARG A 79 21.56 0.84 -18.49
CA ARG A 79 22.06 1.02 -19.86
C ARG A 79 23.15 0.01 -20.21
N GLN A 80 24.08 -0.27 -19.29
CA GLN A 80 25.12 -1.27 -19.52
C GLN A 80 24.52 -2.66 -19.75
N TYR A 81 23.57 -3.08 -18.92
CA TYR A 81 22.90 -4.38 -19.11
C TYR A 81 22.11 -4.44 -20.41
N ARG A 82 21.39 -3.37 -20.78
CA ARG A 82 20.68 -3.29 -22.07
C ARG A 82 21.63 -3.44 -23.26
N LEU A 83 22.79 -2.79 -23.22
CA LEU A 83 23.81 -2.90 -24.27
C LEU A 83 24.42 -4.29 -24.31
N GLU A 84 24.70 -4.90 -23.17
CA GLU A 84 25.23 -6.27 -23.12
C GLU A 84 24.26 -7.28 -23.73
N ILE A 85 22.97 -7.18 -23.39
CA ILE A 85 21.92 -8.05 -23.94
C ILE A 85 21.80 -7.84 -25.46
N ARG A 86 21.74 -6.59 -25.93
CA ARG A 86 21.69 -6.29 -27.37
C ARG A 86 22.89 -6.89 -28.11
N ASN A 87 24.10 -6.69 -27.58
CA ASN A 87 25.32 -7.26 -28.18
C ASN A 87 25.28 -8.80 -28.23
N ARG A 88 24.68 -9.47 -27.24
CA ARG A 88 24.50 -10.93 -27.25
C ARG A 88 23.50 -11.37 -28.31
N ILE A 89 22.39 -10.63 -28.48
CA ILE A 89 21.39 -10.89 -29.52
C ILE A 89 22.00 -10.70 -30.91
N GLU A 90 22.71 -9.60 -31.15
CA GLU A 90 23.36 -9.33 -32.43
C GLU A 90 24.41 -10.41 -32.78
N LYS A 91 25.22 -10.82 -31.80
CA LYS A 91 26.17 -11.93 -31.98
C LYS A 91 25.48 -13.25 -32.32
N PHE A 92 24.34 -13.53 -31.70
CA PHE A 92 23.56 -14.74 -31.98
C PHE A 92 23.00 -14.73 -33.41
N LEU A 93 22.41 -13.62 -33.84
CA LEU A 93 21.90 -13.46 -35.21
C LEU A 93 23.02 -13.54 -36.26
N PHE A 94 24.20 -12.98 -35.95
CA PHE A 94 25.37 -13.10 -36.81
C PHE A 94 25.85 -14.56 -36.95
N GLN A 95 25.80 -15.33 -35.87
CA GLN A 95 26.19 -16.74 -35.88
C GLN A 95 25.16 -17.65 -36.57
N TYR A 96 23.88 -17.26 -36.56
CA TYR A 96 22.76 -18.05 -37.11
C TYR A 96 21.89 -17.22 -38.07
N PRO A 97 22.37 -16.91 -39.30
CA PRO A 97 21.69 -16.02 -40.24
C PRO A 97 20.38 -16.58 -40.80
N PHE A 98 20.10 -17.88 -40.61
CA PHE A 98 18.87 -18.52 -41.06
C PHE A 98 17.69 -18.30 -40.10
N ILE A 99 17.93 -17.76 -38.91
CA ILE A 99 16.88 -17.48 -37.94
C ILE A 99 16.39 -16.05 -38.17
N PRO A 100 15.11 -15.85 -38.52
CA PRO A 100 14.55 -14.51 -38.64
C PRO A 100 14.50 -13.83 -37.27
N GLU A 101 14.89 -12.56 -37.22
CA GLU A 101 14.94 -11.75 -36.00
C GLU A 101 13.59 -11.71 -35.26
N GLN A 102 12.49 -11.71 -36.01
CA GLN A 102 11.13 -11.69 -35.46
C GLN A 102 10.80 -12.93 -34.63
N GLU A 103 11.31 -14.11 -35.02
CA GLU A 103 11.08 -15.34 -34.26
C GLU A 103 11.94 -15.39 -32.99
N LEU A 104 13.15 -14.85 -33.04
CA LEU A 104 13.99 -14.70 -31.86
C LEU A 104 13.34 -13.74 -30.84
N ASP A 105 12.81 -12.61 -31.30
CA ASP A 105 12.11 -11.65 -30.44
C ASP A 105 10.83 -12.23 -29.85
N ALA A 106 10.07 -13.01 -30.63
CA ALA A 106 8.89 -13.72 -30.12
C ALA A 106 9.27 -14.71 -29.00
N LEU A 107 10.34 -15.49 -29.20
CA LEU A 107 10.85 -16.40 -28.17
C LEU A 107 11.30 -15.64 -26.91
N LEU A 108 12.04 -14.54 -27.06
CA LEU A 108 12.47 -13.71 -25.94
C LEU A 108 11.26 -13.14 -25.17
N MET A 109 10.22 -12.73 -25.89
CA MET A 109 8.98 -12.25 -25.29
C MET A 109 8.30 -13.34 -24.47
N ASP A 110 8.22 -14.57 -25.00
CA ASP A 110 7.66 -15.73 -24.29
C ASP A 110 8.46 -16.07 -23.02
N VAL A 111 9.80 -16.03 -23.09
CA VAL A 111 10.68 -16.24 -21.93
C VAL A 111 10.44 -15.17 -20.85
N VAL A 112 10.33 -13.90 -21.25
CA VAL A 112 10.01 -12.80 -20.32
C VAL A 112 8.63 -13.01 -19.70
N GLN A 113 7.65 -13.43 -20.50
CA GLN A 113 6.28 -13.68 -20.02
C GLN A 113 6.23 -14.86 -19.04
N ALA A 114 6.96 -15.94 -19.31
CA ALA A 114 7.09 -17.09 -18.41
C ALA A 114 7.79 -16.69 -17.10
N THR A 115 8.87 -15.90 -17.19
CA THR A 115 9.61 -15.40 -16.02
C THR A 115 8.74 -14.48 -15.16
N ASN A 116 7.92 -13.62 -15.77
CA ASN A 116 6.95 -12.77 -15.07
C ASN A 116 5.88 -13.58 -14.33
N ARG A 117 5.60 -14.81 -14.78
CA ARG A 117 4.73 -15.77 -14.07
C ARG A 117 5.47 -16.59 -13.03
N GLY A 118 6.76 -16.32 -12.80
CA GLY A 118 7.60 -17.05 -11.86
C GLY A 118 7.95 -18.46 -12.34
N VAL A 119 8.07 -18.70 -13.65
CA VAL A 119 8.50 -19.99 -14.22
C VAL A 119 9.94 -19.88 -14.72
N ALA A 120 10.81 -20.80 -14.29
CA ALA A 120 12.19 -20.88 -14.79
C ALA A 120 12.22 -21.61 -16.14
N VAL A 121 12.82 -21.01 -17.17
CA VAL A 121 12.83 -21.52 -18.55
C VAL A 121 14.09 -22.35 -18.87
N THR A 122 15.01 -22.50 -17.92
CA THR A 122 16.30 -23.18 -18.13
C THR A 122 16.15 -24.71 -18.15
N ARG A 123 16.53 -25.35 -19.26
CA ARG A 123 16.39 -26.80 -19.49
C ARG A 123 17.30 -27.71 -18.66
N ASN A 124 18.42 -27.20 -18.12
CA ASN A 124 19.48 -28.02 -17.50
C ASN A 124 19.54 -27.96 -15.97
N VAL A 125 18.52 -27.41 -15.33
CA VAL A 125 18.43 -27.39 -13.87
C VAL A 125 17.09 -27.99 -13.47
N SER A 126 17.16 -29.12 -12.76
CA SER A 126 16.05 -29.61 -11.94
C SER A 126 15.82 -28.59 -10.82
N SER A 127 15.23 -27.46 -11.19
CA SER A 127 15.04 -26.31 -10.33
C SER A 127 14.03 -26.69 -9.25
N GLU A 128 14.40 -26.50 -7.99
CA GLU A 128 13.48 -26.63 -6.87
C GLU A 128 12.17 -25.87 -7.19
N PRO A 129 10.98 -26.47 -7.04
CA PRO A 129 9.73 -25.79 -7.35
C PRO A 129 9.62 -24.52 -6.48
N ASN A 130 9.28 -23.40 -7.11
CA ASN A 130 9.13 -22.09 -6.44
C ASN A 130 8.13 -22.13 -5.26
N TRP A 131 7.25 -23.14 -5.23
CA TRP A 131 6.20 -23.34 -4.22
C TRP A 131 6.42 -24.58 -3.35
N SER A 132 7.66 -24.95 -3.03
CA SER A 132 7.89 -25.99 -2.01
C SER A 132 7.32 -25.57 -0.64
N PHE A 133 6.99 -26.53 0.23
CA PHE A 133 6.34 -26.25 1.52
C PHE A 133 7.10 -25.22 2.36
N GLY A 134 8.44 -25.34 2.44
CA GLY A 134 9.29 -24.39 3.16
C GLY A 134 9.24 -22.98 2.56
N GLN A 135 9.34 -22.86 1.24
CA GLN A 135 9.27 -21.56 0.54
C GLN A 135 7.90 -20.89 0.73
N SER A 136 6.81 -21.68 0.65
CA SER A 136 5.45 -21.22 0.87
C SER A 136 5.19 -20.76 2.31
N PHE A 137 5.76 -21.46 3.30
CA PHE A 137 5.65 -21.09 4.72
C PHE A 137 6.36 -19.75 5.04
N PHE A 138 7.59 -19.57 4.55
CA PHE A 138 8.31 -18.31 4.71
C PHE A 138 7.61 -17.15 4.00
N PHE A 139 7.08 -17.39 2.81
CA PHE A 139 6.27 -16.40 2.08
C PHE A 139 5.03 -15.99 2.88
N ALA A 140 4.26 -16.95 3.41
CA ALA A 140 3.10 -16.66 4.26
C ALA A 140 3.49 -15.81 5.48
N GLY A 141 4.62 -16.10 6.12
CA GLY A 141 5.16 -15.30 7.23
C GLY A 141 5.46 -13.85 6.85
N THR A 142 6.07 -13.61 5.68
CA THR A 142 6.35 -12.25 5.18
C THR A 142 5.08 -11.45 4.84
N VAL A 143 4.04 -12.13 4.34
CA VAL A 143 2.73 -11.50 4.07
C VAL A 143 2.04 -11.11 5.38
N VAL A 144 1.98 -12.03 6.35
CA VAL A 144 1.34 -11.80 7.65
C VAL A 144 2.04 -10.70 8.44
N THR A 145 3.36 -10.65 8.41
CA THR A 145 4.14 -9.65 9.14
C THR A 145 4.26 -8.31 8.40
N THR A 146 3.75 -8.21 7.17
CA THR A 146 3.95 -7.07 6.25
C THR A 146 5.42 -6.78 5.90
N ILE A 147 6.32 -7.69 6.27
CA ILE A 147 7.75 -7.69 5.92
C ILE A 147 7.87 -8.36 4.54
N VAL A 148 7.25 -7.80 3.51
CA VAL A 148 7.41 -8.31 2.14
C VAL A 148 8.84 -7.97 1.67
N ASP A 149 9.79 -8.84 2.01
CA ASP A 149 11.17 -8.72 1.58
C ASP A 149 11.35 -9.34 0.19
N ARG A 150 11.37 -8.48 -0.84
CA ARG A 150 11.64 -8.84 -2.23
C ARG A 150 13.06 -9.38 -2.44
N SER A 151 13.99 -9.10 -1.52
CA SER A 151 15.41 -9.43 -1.70
C SER A 151 15.78 -10.86 -1.33
N ARG A 152 15.14 -11.48 -0.33
CA ARG A 152 15.36 -12.90 0.02
C ARG A 152 14.65 -13.87 -0.92
N THR A 153 13.51 -13.50 -1.47
CA THR A 153 12.84 -14.24 -2.55
C THR A 153 13.69 -14.25 -3.83
N LEU A 154 14.30 -13.11 -4.19
CA LEU A 154 15.23 -13.03 -5.32
C LEU A 154 16.59 -13.65 -5.03
N SER A 155 17.12 -13.60 -3.81
CA SER A 155 18.41 -14.23 -3.49
C SER A 155 18.35 -15.76 -3.50
N LEU A 156 17.20 -16.35 -3.15
CA LEU A 156 17.00 -17.79 -3.25
C LEU A 156 16.87 -18.22 -4.72
N MET A 157 16.20 -17.43 -5.57
CA MET A 157 16.21 -17.63 -7.02
C MET A 157 17.59 -17.38 -7.66
N ARG A 158 18.32 -16.34 -7.24
CA ARG A 158 19.63 -15.94 -7.79
C ARG A 158 20.73 -16.95 -7.44
N LYS A 159 20.66 -17.62 -6.29
CA LYS A 159 21.59 -18.71 -5.95
C LYS A 159 21.44 -19.91 -6.89
N ASN A 160 20.21 -20.22 -7.35
CA ASN A 160 19.99 -21.24 -8.37
C ASN A 160 20.52 -20.83 -9.77
N ILE A 161 20.52 -19.53 -10.09
CA ILE A 161 21.01 -19.00 -11.37
C ILE A 161 22.55 -18.93 -11.43
N LEU A 162 23.22 -18.47 -10.36
CA LEU A 162 24.69 -18.33 -10.36
C LEU A 162 25.44 -19.67 -10.25
N ALA A 163 24.83 -20.70 -9.65
CA ALA A 163 25.35 -22.06 -9.69
C ALA A 163 25.37 -22.65 -11.11
N SER A 164 24.47 -22.20 -11.99
CA SER A 164 24.43 -22.62 -13.41
C SER A 164 25.43 -21.86 -14.29
N CYS A 165 25.83 -20.65 -13.91
CA CYS A 165 26.73 -19.82 -14.72
C CYS A 165 28.22 -20.11 -14.45
N SER A 166 28.56 -20.73 -13.32
CA SER A 166 29.96 -20.96 -12.92
C SER A 166 30.59 -22.24 -13.48
N ILE A 167 29.88 -23.04 -14.29
CA ILE A 167 30.41 -24.31 -14.82
C ILE A 167 30.91 -24.20 -16.28
N ASP A 168 30.54 -23.18 -17.04
CA ASP A 168 30.84 -23.15 -18.49
C ASP A 168 31.72 -21.97 -18.95
N LEU A 169 32.84 -21.77 -18.23
CA LEU A 169 33.98 -20.99 -18.70
C LEU A 169 35.26 -21.81 -18.58
N SER A 170 35.27 -23.01 -19.17
CA SER A 170 36.51 -23.68 -19.58
C SER A 170 36.56 -23.72 -21.10
N PRO A 171 37.62 -23.22 -21.76
CA PRO A 171 37.67 -23.16 -23.20
C PRO A 171 37.63 -24.59 -23.77
N MET A 172 36.61 -24.87 -24.59
CA MET A 172 36.43 -26.11 -25.33
C MET A 172 37.60 -26.29 -26.30
N ARG A 173 38.63 -26.99 -25.83
CA ARG A 173 39.79 -27.42 -26.60
C ARG A 173 39.36 -28.59 -27.49
N LEU A 174 38.95 -28.28 -28.72
CA LEU A 174 38.76 -29.27 -29.78
C LEU A 174 40.07 -30.05 -29.94
N ARG A 175 40.03 -31.37 -29.71
CA ARG A 175 41.06 -32.29 -30.19
C ARG A 175 40.59 -32.90 -31.53
N PRO A 176 41.52 -33.13 -32.47
CA PRO A 176 41.25 -33.71 -33.78
C PRO A 176 40.84 -35.18 -33.69
#